data_AF-A0A7Y5EZW8-F1
#
_entry.id   AF-A0A7Y5EZW8-F1
#
_cell.length_a   1.000
_cell.length_b   1.000
_cell.length_c   1.000
_cell.angle_alpha   90.00
_cell.angle_beta   90.00
_cell.angle_gamma   90.00
#
_symmetry.space_group_name_H-M   'P 1'
#
loop_
_entity.id
_entity.type
_entity.pdbx_description
1 polymer ?
#
loop_
_entity_poly.entity_id
_entity_poly.type
_entity_poly.pdbx_seq_one_letter_code
_entity_poly.pdbx_strand_id
1 'polypeptide(L)'
;MQQENKNTESIPYLEKYLELNESEIYLRLLYARALLFRTDLETPVPGEGIYERTEKLKKIKGNYRKSSEIFSKYVLILQNIRPREPSLGKWFFLWAMAEWFSGQKEKSISLFKKAIKLDFTLSSSYYNIASIYESLGQSQDAKIYWGRYLKAEKEFLEER
;
A
#
# COMPACT_ATOMS: atom_id res chain seq x y z
N MET A 1 -13.53 -9.24 2.95
CA MET A 1 -14.09 -9.65 4.26
C MET A 1 -13.28 -10.73 4.98
N GLN A 2 -13.27 -12.02 4.57
CA GLN A 2 -12.53 -13.06 5.34
C GLN A 2 -11.00 -12.83 5.44
N GLN A 3 -10.36 -12.34 4.37
CA GLN A 3 -8.90 -12.11 4.36
C GLN A 3 -8.49 -10.83 5.13
N GLU A 4 -9.35 -9.82 5.19
CA GLU A 4 -9.11 -8.58 5.94
C GLU A 4 -9.21 -8.80 7.45
N ASN A 5 -10.14 -9.67 7.87
CA ASN A 5 -10.25 -10.08 9.26
C ASN A 5 -8.97 -10.82 9.73
N LYS A 6 -8.42 -11.72 8.89
CA LYS A 6 -7.15 -12.41 9.16
C LYS A 6 -5.95 -11.47 9.30
N ASN A 7 -5.92 -10.37 8.54
CA ASN A 7 -4.84 -9.38 8.67
C ASN A 7 -4.84 -8.78 10.07
N THR A 8 -6.02 -8.35 10.54
CA THR A 8 -6.19 -7.74 11.85
C THR A 8 -5.82 -8.72 12.97
N GLU A 9 -6.36 -9.94 12.92
CA GLU A 9 -6.11 -10.98 13.92
C GLU A 9 -4.63 -11.40 13.99
N SER A 10 -3.88 -11.27 12.90
CA SER A 10 -2.46 -11.66 12.86
C SER A 10 -1.51 -10.69 13.58
N ILE A 11 -1.92 -9.43 13.76
CA ILE A 11 -1.08 -8.34 14.30
C ILE A 11 -0.42 -8.70 15.64
N PRO A 12 -1.15 -9.10 16.70
CA PRO A 12 -0.53 -9.36 17.99
C PRO A 12 0.47 -10.52 17.96
N TYR A 13 0.22 -11.53 17.12
CA TYR A 13 1.15 -12.66 16.96
C TYR A 13 2.43 -12.24 16.24
N LEU A 14 2.30 -11.41 15.19
CA LEU A 14 3.45 -10.87 14.46
C LEU A 14 4.27 -9.92 15.33
N GLU A 15 3.63 -9.05 16.13
CA GLU A 15 4.32 -8.15 17.05
C GLU A 15 5.15 -8.93 18.07
N LYS A 16 4.52 -9.87 18.79
CA LYS A 16 5.21 -10.72 19.78
C LYS A 16 6.39 -11.49 19.18
N TYR A 17 6.23 -12.01 17.97
CA TYR A 17 7.29 -12.77 17.30
C TYR A 17 8.46 -11.86 16.88
N LEU A 18 8.16 -10.68 16.34
CA LEU A 18 9.16 -9.73 15.82
C LEU A 18 9.93 -8.99 16.92
N GLU A 19 9.40 -8.95 18.15
CA GLU A 19 10.15 -8.51 19.34
C GLU A 19 11.31 -9.46 19.67
N LEU A 20 11.17 -10.75 19.37
CA LEU A 20 12.18 -11.77 19.66
C LEU A 20 13.16 -12.00 18.51
N ASN A 21 12.80 -11.59 17.28
CA ASN A 21 13.55 -11.91 16.07
C ASN A 21 13.67 -10.70 15.14
N GLU A 22 14.82 -10.01 15.19
CA GLU A 22 14.96 -8.74 14.48
C GLU A 22 15.11 -8.87 12.95
N SER A 23 15.60 -10.03 12.48
CA SER A 23 16.13 -10.23 11.12
C SER A 23 15.10 -10.71 10.09
N GLU A 24 13.84 -10.95 10.50
CA GLU A 24 12.85 -11.66 9.67
C GLU A 24 12.14 -10.77 8.66
N ILE A 25 12.77 -10.56 7.49
CA ILE A 25 12.33 -9.63 6.45
C ILE A 25 10.88 -9.90 6.01
N TYR A 26 10.54 -11.14 5.65
CA TYR A 26 9.21 -11.46 5.12
C TYR A 26 8.10 -11.32 6.16
N LEU A 27 8.35 -11.71 7.42
CA LEU A 27 7.37 -11.53 8.50
C LEU A 27 7.12 -10.06 8.81
N ARG A 28 8.15 -9.21 8.67
CA ARG A 28 7.98 -7.76 8.78
C ARG A 28 7.19 -7.15 7.63
N LEU A 29 7.38 -7.66 6.40
CA LEU A 29 6.56 -7.26 5.26
C LEU A 29 5.10 -7.72 5.41
N LEU A 30 4.87 -8.92 5.95
CA LEU A 30 3.53 -9.41 6.29
C LEU A 30 2.90 -8.59 7.41
N TYR A 31 3.67 -8.18 8.41
CA TYR A 31 3.22 -7.29 9.48
C TYR A 31 2.87 -5.90 8.93
N ALA A 32 3.70 -5.32 8.07
CA ALA A 32 3.39 -4.06 7.39
C ALA A 32 2.09 -4.16 6.58
N ARG A 33 1.88 -5.27 5.87
CA ARG A 33 0.64 -5.57 5.15
C ARG A 33 -0.55 -5.72 6.10
N ALA A 34 -0.37 -6.40 7.23
CA ALA A 34 -1.41 -6.57 8.25
C ALA A 34 -1.86 -5.21 8.80
N LEU A 35 -0.90 -4.32 9.12
CA LEU A 35 -1.19 -2.94 9.51
C LEU A 35 -1.91 -2.17 8.40
N LEU A 36 -1.50 -2.31 7.14
CA LEU A 36 -2.13 -1.60 6.00
C LEU A 36 -3.61 -1.95 5.82
N PHE A 37 -3.99 -3.20 6.08
CA PHE A 37 -5.34 -3.71 5.83
C PHE A 37 -6.11 -4.09 7.10
N ARG A 38 -5.68 -3.59 8.25
CA ARG A 38 -6.41 -3.80 9.51
C ARG A 38 -7.76 -3.09 9.47
N THR A 39 -8.73 -3.64 10.17
CA THR A 39 -10.13 -3.19 10.12
C THR A 39 -10.72 -2.82 11.48
N ASP A 40 -9.94 -2.97 12.55
CA ASP A 40 -10.30 -2.71 13.94
C ASP A 40 -10.08 -1.25 14.38
N LEU A 41 -9.58 -0.39 13.51
CA LEU A 41 -9.44 1.04 13.83
C LEU A 41 -10.79 1.74 13.72
N GLU A 42 -11.15 2.49 14.76
CA GLU A 42 -12.36 3.31 14.76
C GLU A 42 -12.35 4.33 13.61
N THR A 43 -13.44 4.37 12.85
CA THR A 43 -13.64 5.35 11.78
C THR A 43 -14.57 6.48 12.23
N PRO A 44 -14.41 7.70 11.69
CA PRO A 44 -15.34 8.79 11.96
C PRO A 44 -16.76 8.46 11.47
N VAL A 45 -17.78 8.66 12.32
CA VAL A 45 -19.19 8.48 11.93
C VAL A 45 -19.92 9.83 11.83
N PRO A 46 -21.03 9.93 11.08
CA PRO A 46 -21.83 11.15 11.03
C PRO A 46 -22.33 11.55 12.42
N GLY A 47 -22.34 12.85 12.72
CA GLY A 47 -22.80 13.39 14.00
C GLY A 47 -21.74 13.49 15.11
N GLU A 48 -20.55 12.92 14.91
CA GLU A 48 -19.43 13.09 15.85
C GLU A 48 -18.87 14.51 15.86
N GLY A 49 -18.39 14.94 17.04
CA GLY A 49 -17.66 16.18 17.20
C GLY A 49 -16.36 16.22 16.38
N ILE A 50 -15.93 17.42 16.03
CA ILE A 50 -14.73 17.62 15.18
C ILE A 50 -13.50 17.00 15.85
N TYR A 51 -13.37 17.14 17.18
CA TYR A 51 -12.24 16.61 17.93
C TYR A 51 -12.14 15.08 17.84
N GLU A 52 -13.22 14.36 18.11
CA GLU A 52 -13.28 12.89 18.04
C GLU A 52 -12.94 12.39 16.64
N ARG A 53 -13.49 13.05 15.61
CA ARG A 53 -13.21 12.73 14.21
C ARG A 53 -11.73 12.92 13.89
N THR A 54 -11.12 14.02 14.35
CA THR A 54 -9.70 14.29 14.12
C THR A 54 -8.78 13.28 14.80
N GLU A 55 -9.08 12.86 16.03
CA GLU A 55 -8.28 11.86 16.76
C GLU A 55 -8.35 10.48 16.08
N LYS A 56 -9.52 10.06 15.60
CA LYS A 56 -9.66 8.82 14.82
C LYS A 56 -8.86 8.86 13.51
N LEU A 57 -8.99 9.95 12.75
CA LEU A 57 -8.21 10.13 11.51
C LEU A 57 -6.71 10.15 11.76
N LYS A 58 -6.26 10.77 12.87
CA LYS A 58 -4.86 10.79 13.28
C LYS A 58 -4.34 9.38 13.59
N LYS A 59 -5.11 8.55 14.31
CA LYS A 59 -4.78 7.15 14.57
C LYS A 59 -4.66 6.34 13.26
N ILE A 60 -5.64 6.48 12.37
CA ILE A 60 -5.65 5.82 11.06
C ILE A 60 -4.42 6.21 10.24
N LYS A 61 -4.16 7.52 10.09
CA LYS A 61 -3.03 8.03 9.33
C LYS A 61 -1.69 7.63 9.95
N GLY A 62 -1.61 7.60 11.29
CA GLY A 62 -0.45 7.10 12.03
C GLY A 62 -0.18 5.62 11.78
N ASN A 63 -1.22 4.79 11.71
CA ASN A 63 -1.10 3.37 11.36
C ASN A 63 -0.57 3.17 9.93
N TYR A 64 -1.08 3.93 8.95
CA TYR A 64 -0.54 3.89 7.58
C TYR A 64 0.92 4.34 7.51
N ARG A 65 1.31 5.37 8.29
CA ARG A 65 2.71 5.78 8.41
C ARG A 65 3.59 4.66 8.99
N LYS A 66 3.15 3.99 10.06
CA LYS A 66 3.86 2.84 10.64
C LYS A 66 4.06 1.71 9.61
N SER A 67 3.00 1.36 8.87
CA SER A 67 3.07 0.39 7.77
C SER A 67 4.09 0.81 6.71
N SER A 68 4.02 2.08 6.27
CA SER A 68 4.91 2.65 5.27
C SER A 68 6.40 2.63 5.68
N GLU A 69 6.71 2.95 6.93
CA GLU A 69 8.08 2.93 7.46
C GLU A 69 8.69 1.52 7.41
N ILE A 70 7.90 0.51 7.79
CA ILE A 70 8.32 -0.89 7.73
C ILE A 70 8.54 -1.31 6.27
N PHE A 71 7.59 -1.01 5.37
CA PHE A 71 7.78 -1.28 3.95
C PHE A 71 9.04 -0.60 3.39
N SER A 72 9.23 0.69 3.67
CA SER A 72 10.39 1.45 3.21
C SER A 72 11.70 0.79 3.62
N LYS A 73 11.82 0.31 4.85
CA LYS A 73 13.03 -0.36 5.32
C LYS A 73 13.20 -1.73 4.67
N TYR A 74 12.19 -2.59 4.77
CA TYR A 74 12.36 -4.01 4.45
C TYR A 74 12.24 -4.33 2.96
N VAL A 75 11.51 -3.52 2.17
CA VAL A 75 11.48 -3.65 0.71
C VAL A 75 12.82 -3.24 0.11
N LEU A 76 13.47 -2.19 0.64
CA LEU A 76 14.81 -1.79 0.19
C LEU A 76 15.88 -2.84 0.54
N ILE A 77 15.84 -3.39 1.75
CA ILE A 77 16.72 -4.51 2.13
C ILE A 77 16.48 -5.68 1.18
N LEU A 78 15.23 -6.12 1.00
CA LEU A 78 14.87 -7.22 0.12
C LEU A 78 15.35 -6.99 -1.32
N GLN A 79 15.14 -5.77 -1.84
CA GLN A 79 15.62 -5.38 -3.17
C GLN A 79 17.14 -5.54 -3.29
N ASN A 80 17.90 -5.17 -2.27
CA ASN A 80 19.37 -5.27 -2.29
C ASN A 80 19.84 -6.72 -2.23
N ILE A 81 19.24 -7.55 -1.36
CA ILE A 81 19.68 -8.95 -1.19
C ILE A 81 19.14 -9.89 -2.27
N ARG A 82 17.96 -9.58 -2.84
CA ARG A 82 17.24 -10.40 -3.83
C ARG A 82 16.60 -9.51 -4.89
N PRO A 83 17.39 -8.84 -5.75
CA PRO A 83 16.86 -7.90 -6.75
C PRO A 83 15.95 -8.53 -7.81
N ARG A 84 16.00 -9.87 -7.97
CA ARG A 84 15.17 -10.65 -8.88
C ARG A 84 14.04 -11.41 -8.18
N GLU A 85 13.74 -11.07 -6.93
CA GLU A 85 12.63 -11.67 -6.19
C GLU A 85 11.30 -11.47 -6.97
N PRO A 86 10.59 -12.55 -7.35
CA PRO A 86 9.38 -12.44 -8.17
C PRO A 86 8.28 -11.58 -7.55
N SER A 87 8.19 -11.54 -6.22
CA SER A 87 7.18 -10.74 -5.50
C SER A 87 7.63 -9.29 -5.23
N LEU A 88 8.80 -8.87 -5.67
CA LEU A 88 9.33 -7.54 -5.34
C LEU A 88 8.42 -6.41 -5.84
N GLY A 89 7.86 -6.55 -7.05
CA GLY A 89 6.88 -5.60 -7.59
C GLY A 89 5.64 -5.46 -6.69
N LYS A 90 5.12 -6.58 -6.17
CA LYS A 90 3.98 -6.61 -5.24
C LYS A 90 4.31 -5.91 -3.91
N TRP A 91 5.55 -6.02 -3.42
CA TRP A 91 5.97 -5.30 -2.21
C TRP A 91 6.10 -3.80 -2.44
N PHE A 92 6.63 -3.36 -3.60
CA PHE A 92 6.62 -1.95 -3.98
C PHE A 92 5.19 -1.40 -4.14
N PHE A 93 4.25 -2.20 -4.65
CA PHE A 93 2.84 -1.83 -4.76
C PHE A 93 2.20 -1.59 -3.37
N LEU A 94 2.39 -2.52 -2.43
CA LEU A 94 1.86 -2.39 -1.07
C LEU A 94 2.51 -1.20 -0.33
N TRP A 95 3.80 -0.97 -0.53
CA TRP A 95 4.46 0.22 -0.01
C TRP A 95 3.84 1.51 -0.60
N ALA A 96 3.59 1.54 -1.91
CA ALA A 96 2.95 2.69 -2.55
C ALA A 96 1.56 2.99 -1.96
N MET A 97 0.75 1.95 -1.68
CA MET A 97 -0.54 2.11 -1.01
C MET A 97 -0.39 2.72 0.40
N ALA A 98 0.55 2.21 1.19
CA ALA A 98 0.82 2.74 2.52
C ALA A 98 1.25 4.22 2.48
N GLU A 99 2.13 4.59 1.55
CA GLU A 99 2.51 5.99 1.33
C GLU A 99 1.30 6.85 0.93
N TRP A 100 0.44 6.37 0.01
CA TRP A 100 -0.75 7.09 -0.40
C TRP A 100 -1.70 7.37 0.78
N PHE A 101 -2.04 6.33 1.54
CA PHE A 101 -2.98 6.46 2.66
C PHE A 101 -2.39 7.23 3.85
N SER A 102 -1.06 7.25 3.99
CA SER A 102 -0.37 8.15 4.93
C SER A 102 -0.27 9.60 4.44
N GLY A 103 -0.66 9.89 3.20
CA GLY A 103 -0.72 11.23 2.60
C GLY A 103 0.45 11.60 1.69
N GLN A 104 1.43 10.72 1.48
CA GLN A 104 2.62 10.96 0.68
C GLN A 104 2.38 10.62 -0.81
N LYS A 105 1.51 11.39 -1.45
CA LYS A 105 0.97 11.13 -2.80
C LYS A 105 2.05 11.03 -3.89
N GLU A 106 3.01 11.93 -3.92
CA GLU A 106 4.06 11.99 -4.95
C GLU A 106 5.02 10.80 -4.84
N LYS A 107 5.36 10.42 -3.60
CA LYS A 107 6.18 9.23 -3.32
C LYS A 107 5.43 7.96 -3.72
N SER A 108 4.14 7.87 -3.40
CA SER A 108 3.29 6.77 -3.82
C SER A 108 3.27 6.58 -5.34
N ILE A 109 3.11 7.67 -6.12
CA ILE A 109 3.17 7.62 -7.60
C ILE A 109 4.49 7.00 -8.07
N SER A 110 5.61 7.43 -7.48
CA SER A 110 6.94 6.94 -7.85
C SER A 110 7.11 5.44 -7.55
N LEU A 111 6.55 4.97 -6.42
CA LEU A 111 6.57 3.57 -6.02
C LEU A 111 5.65 2.71 -6.90
N PHE A 112 4.45 3.18 -7.26
CA PHE A 112 3.58 2.48 -8.21
C PHE A 112 4.24 2.32 -9.58
N LYS A 113 4.92 3.36 -10.10
CA LYS A 113 5.71 3.25 -11.34
C LYS A 113 6.79 2.18 -11.23
N LYS A 114 7.46 2.09 -10.08
CA LYS A 114 8.47 1.07 -9.81
C LYS A 114 7.86 -0.34 -9.72
N ALA A 115 6.67 -0.47 -9.11
CA ALA A 115 5.94 -1.73 -9.03
C ALA A 115 5.64 -2.30 -10.42
N ILE A 116 5.07 -1.48 -11.33
CA ILE A 116 4.76 -1.89 -12.72
C ILE A 116 6.02 -2.27 -13.50
N LYS A 117 7.13 -1.57 -13.27
CA LYS A 117 8.41 -1.88 -13.93
C LYS A 117 8.95 -3.25 -13.51
N LEU A 118 8.67 -3.68 -12.29
CA LEU A 118 9.10 -4.97 -11.75
C LEU A 118 8.12 -6.10 -12.07
N ASP A 119 6.83 -5.78 -12.14
CA ASP A 119 5.75 -6.71 -12.44
C ASP A 119 4.70 -5.98 -13.29
N PHE A 120 4.74 -6.21 -14.60
CA PHE A 120 3.87 -5.55 -15.57
C PHE A 120 2.40 -5.97 -15.42
N THR A 121 2.11 -7.07 -14.72
CA THR A 121 0.75 -7.54 -14.47
C THR A 121 0.01 -6.70 -13.42
N LEU A 122 0.71 -5.80 -12.72
CA LEU A 122 0.13 -4.89 -11.74
C LEU A 122 -0.54 -3.67 -12.39
N SER A 123 -1.43 -3.90 -13.36
CA SER A 123 -2.20 -2.86 -14.08
C SER A 123 -2.95 -1.92 -13.11
N SER A 124 -3.40 -2.43 -11.97
CA SER A 124 -4.03 -1.64 -10.89
C SER A 124 -3.17 -0.48 -10.39
N SER A 125 -1.86 -0.52 -10.61
CA SER A 125 -0.97 0.60 -10.31
C SER A 125 -1.23 1.81 -11.21
N TYR A 126 -1.60 1.61 -12.49
CA TYR A 126 -2.00 2.71 -13.37
C TYR A 126 -3.30 3.36 -12.88
N TYR A 127 -4.28 2.55 -12.47
CA TYR A 127 -5.50 3.01 -11.81
C TYR A 127 -5.16 3.88 -10.58
N ASN A 128 -4.32 3.37 -9.67
CA ASN A 128 -3.97 4.09 -8.45
C ASN A 128 -3.23 5.41 -8.73
N ILE A 129 -2.30 5.43 -9.69
CA ILE A 129 -1.62 6.66 -10.10
C ILE A 129 -2.62 7.68 -10.65
N ALA A 130 -3.56 7.25 -11.49
CA ALA A 130 -4.60 8.13 -12.04
C ALA A 130 -5.46 8.76 -10.94
N SER A 131 -5.95 7.93 -10.00
CA SER A 131 -6.73 8.38 -8.83
C SER A 131 -5.95 9.37 -7.96
N ILE A 132 -4.63 9.18 -7.80
CA ILE A 132 -3.79 10.14 -7.06
C ILE A 132 -3.72 11.47 -7.82
N TYR A 133 -3.48 11.45 -9.14
CA TYR A 133 -3.44 12.66 -9.96
C TYR A 133 -4.77 13.44 -9.93
N GLU A 134 -5.92 12.75 -9.97
CA GLU A 134 -7.24 13.37 -9.79
C GLU A 134 -7.34 14.06 -8.42
N SER A 135 -6.90 13.38 -7.36
CA SER A 135 -6.90 13.94 -6.00
C SER A 135 -5.93 15.13 -5.82
N LEU A 136 -5.05 15.38 -6.79
CA LEU A 136 -4.14 16.53 -6.86
C LEU A 136 -4.66 17.62 -7.82
N GLY A 137 -5.79 17.39 -8.51
CA GLY A 137 -6.32 18.29 -9.53
C GLY A 137 -5.58 18.24 -10.87
N GLN A 138 -4.70 17.24 -11.07
CA GLN A 138 -3.88 17.08 -12.27
C GLN A 138 -4.59 16.21 -13.32
N SER A 139 -5.71 16.70 -13.84
CA SER A 139 -6.61 15.92 -14.70
C SER A 139 -5.98 15.43 -16.01
N GLN A 140 -5.02 16.16 -16.56
CA GLN A 140 -4.32 15.74 -17.80
C GLN A 140 -3.44 14.53 -17.55
N ASP A 141 -2.66 14.53 -16.46
CA ASP A 141 -1.86 13.38 -16.05
C ASP A 141 -2.75 12.19 -15.71
N ALA A 142 -3.84 12.41 -14.96
CA ALA A 142 -4.81 11.36 -14.64
C ALA A 142 -5.33 10.67 -15.91
N LYS A 143 -5.74 11.43 -16.94
CA LYS A 143 -6.22 10.89 -18.21
C LYS A 143 -5.19 9.99 -18.91
N ILE A 144 -3.91 10.34 -18.85
CA ILE A 144 -2.83 9.51 -19.42
C ILE A 144 -2.77 8.16 -18.70
N TYR A 145 -2.81 8.14 -17.37
CA TYR A 145 -2.72 6.90 -16.60
C TYR A 145 -4.01 6.07 -16.67
N TRP A 146 -5.18 6.70 -16.80
CA TRP A 146 -6.42 6.00 -17.14
C TRP A 146 -6.33 5.27 -18.47
N GLY A 147 -5.80 5.94 -19.51
CA GLY A 147 -5.59 5.31 -20.81
C GLY A 147 -4.65 4.10 -20.73
N ARG A 148 -3.57 4.20 -19.92
CA ARG A 148 -2.65 3.07 -19.69
C ARG A 148 -3.31 1.90 -18.96
N TYR A 149 -4.13 2.18 -17.94
CA TYR A 149 -4.88 1.16 -17.21
C TYR A 149 -5.82 0.41 -18.16
N LEU A 150 -6.66 1.13 -18.93
CA LEU A 150 -7.61 0.53 -19.86
C LEU A 150 -6.92 -0.29 -20.96
N LYS A 151 -5.77 0.21 -21.47
CA LYS A 151 -4.97 -0.53 -22.44
C LYS A 151 -4.44 -1.83 -21.87
N ALA A 152 -3.86 -1.80 -20.66
CA ALA A 152 -3.33 -2.99 -20.01
C ALA A 152 -4.42 -4.03 -19.70
N GLU A 153 -5.60 -3.59 -19.24
CA GLU A 153 -6.74 -4.50 -19.02
C GLU A 153 -7.21 -5.15 -20.32
N LYS A 154 -7.26 -4.38 -21.41
CA LYS A 154 -7.63 -4.91 -22.73
C LYS A 154 -6.63 -5.97 -23.19
N GLU A 155 -5.34 -5.68 -23.13
CA GLU A 155 -4.27 -6.62 -23.51
C GLU A 155 -4.33 -7.90 -22.64
N PHE A 156 -4.54 -7.75 -21.33
CA PHE A 156 -4.69 -8.88 -20.42
C PHE A 156 -5.91 -9.76 -20.71
N LEU A 157 -7.03 -9.18 -21.16
CA LEU A 157 -8.23 -9.92 -21.55
C LEU A 157 -8.05 -10.67 -22.87
N GLU A 158 -7.28 -10.11 -23.82
CA GLU A 158 -7.01 -10.72 -25.13
C GLU A 158 -6.01 -11.89 -25.04
N GLU A 159 -5.21 -11.95 -23.98
CA GLU A 159 -4.21 -13.01 -23.72
C GLU A 159 -4.77 -14.25 -22.98
N ARG A 160 -6.07 -14.26 -22.60
CA ARG A 160 -6.74 -15.37 -21.89
C ARG A 160 -7.59 -16.23 -22.80
#